data_AF-A0A7X1GTQ7-F1
#
_entry.id   AF-A0A7X1GTQ7-F1
#
_cell.length_a   1.000
_cell.length_b   1.000
_cell.length_c   1.000
_cell.angle_alpha   90.00
_cell.angle_beta   90.00
_cell.angle_gamma   90.00
#
_symmetry.space_group_name_H-M   'P 1'
#
loop_
_entity.id
_entity.type
_entity.pdbx_description
1 polymer ?
#
loop_
_entity_poly.entity_id
_entity_poly.type
_entity_poly.pdbx_seq_one_letter_code
_entity_poly.pdbx_strand_id
1 'polypeptide(L)'
;MMAVEKEFETETMAQIYADQGHFDKAAAIYRRLLIQTPERNDLRSRLEAIEERLESTESRTLSTQFSAFIDLLLKKKQIDKLRNLRKPR
;
A
#
# COMPACT_ATOMS: atom_id res chain seq x y z
N MET A 1 -12.72 -31.19 16.28
CA MET A 1 -13.39 -29.88 16.14
C MET A 1 -12.30 -28.82 16.13
N MET A 2 -11.95 -28.27 14.96
CA MET A 2 -11.03 -27.14 14.91
C MET A 2 -11.83 -25.90 15.33
N ALA A 3 -11.52 -25.36 16.50
CA ALA A 3 -12.02 -24.06 16.89
C ALA A 3 -11.45 -23.07 15.88
N VAL A 4 -12.31 -22.54 15.02
CA VAL A 4 -11.97 -21.33 14.27
C VAL A 4 -11.84 -20.27 15.34
N GLU A 5 -10.61 -19.95 15.75
CA GLU A 5 -10.34 -18.75 16.52
C GLU A 5 -10.88 -17.59 15.70
N LYS A 6 -12.13 -17.21 16.01
CA LYS A 6 -12.72 -16.00 15.49
C LYS A 6 -11.98 -14.90 16.23
N GLU A 7 -10.84 -14.49 15.70
CA GLU A 7 -10.11 -13.32 16.18
C GLU A 7 -11.15 -12.22 16.34
N PHE A 8 -11.45 -11.86 17.58
CA PHE A 8 -12.40 -10.79 17.88
C PHE A 8 -11.68 -9.50 17.49
N GLU A 9 -11.77 -9.15 16.22
CA GLU A 9 -11.22 -7.90 15.72
C GLU A 9 -12.07 -6.76 16.30
N THR A 10 -11.45 -5.96 17.16
CA THR A 10 -12.10 -4.86 17.87
C THR A 10 -11.70 -3.52 17.27
N GLU A 11 -12.51 -2.50 17.51
CA GLU A 11 -12.18 -1.12 17.15
C GLU A 11 -10.83 -0.69 17.73
N THR A 12 -10.52 -1.07 18.97
CA THR A 12 -9.25 -0.79 19.62
C THR A 12 -8.08 -1.44 18.88
N MET A 13 -8.26 -2.67 18.38
CA MET A 13 -7.24 -3.34 17.60
C MET A 13 -6.97 -2.63 16.27
N ALA A 14 -8.04 -2.18 15.58
CA ALA A 14 -7.90 -1.36 14.37
C ALA A 14 -7.15 -0.04 14.65
N GLN A 15 -7.48 0.61 15.77
CA GLN A 15 -6.81 1.85 16.18
C GLN A 15 -5.32 1.63 16.47
N ILE A 16 -4.97 0.57 17.21
CA ILE A 16 -3.56 0.22 17.49
C ILE A 16 -2.78 0.00 16.19
N TYR A 17 -3.35 -0.72 15.22
CA TYR A 17 -2.71 -0.89 13.91
C TYR A 17 -2.55 0.44 13.16
N ALA A 18 -3.54 1.32 13.23
CA ALA A 18 -3.47 2.64 12.60
C ALA A 18 -2.37 3.50 13.25
N ASP A 19 -2.26 3.48 14.58
CA ASP A 19 -1.26 4.23 15.34
C ASP A 19 0.16 3.72 15.07
N GLN A 20 0.31 2.41 14.80
CA GLN A 20 1.57 1.79 14.37
C GLN A 20 1.91 2.07 12.89
N GLY A 21 1.02 2.72 12.14
CA GLY A 21 1.18 2.95 10.70
C GLY A 21 0.86 1.75 9.83
N HIS A 22 0.32 0.67 10.39
CA HIS A 22 -0.18 -0.50 9.64
C HIS A 22 -1.59 -0.24 9.10
N PHE A 23 -1.69 0.75 8.22
CA PHE A 23 -2.95 1.25 7.66
C PHE A 23 -3.74 0.17 6.91
N ASP A 24 -3.08 -0.75 6.20
CA ASP A 24 -3.74 -1.86 5.49
C ASP A 24 -4.52 -2.78 6.44
N LYS A 25 -3.89 -3.11 7.59
CA LYS A 25 -4.47 -3.99 8.60
C LYS A 25 -5.61 -3.29 9.34
N ALA A 26 -5.42 -2.00 9.67
CA ALA A 26 -6.46 -1.20 10.30
C ALA A 26 -7.70 -1.09 9.40
N ALA A 27 -7.52 -0.79 8.10
CA ALA A 27 -8.61 -0.71 7.13
C ALA A 27 -9.37 -2.03 6.99
N ALA A 28 -8.66 -3.16 6.95
CA ALA A 28 -9.27 -4.49 6.88
C ALA A 28 -10.21 -4.76 8.08
N ILE A 29 -9.79 -4.41 9.29
CA ILE A 29 -10.60 -4.56 10.50
C ILE A 29 -11.81 -3.62 10.45
N TYR A 30 -11.62 -2.34 10.12
CA TYR A 30 -12.74 -1.38 10.03
C TYR A 30 -13.79 -1.80 9.02
N ARG A 31 -13.40 -2.34 7.86
CA ARG A 31 -14.33 -2.90 6.86
C ARG A 31 -15.14 -4.07 7.44
N ARG A 32 -14.50 -4.98 8.18
CA ARG A 32 -15.19 -6.13 8.81
C ARG A 32 -16.12 -5.73 9.95
N LEU A 33 -15.77 -4.69 10.71
CA LEU A 33 -16.64 -4.11 11.73
C LEU A 33 -17.87 -3.43 11.09
N LEU A 34 -17.67 -2.67 10.01
CA LEU A 34 -18.77 -2.01 9.28
C LEU A 34 -19.73 -2.98 8.61
N ILE A 35 -19.29 -4.18 8.22
CA ILE A 35 -20.20 -5.24 7.74
C ILE A 35 -21.19 -5.66 8.84
N GLN A 36 -20.75 -5.66 10.12
CA GLN A 36 -21.58 -6.07 11.26
C GLN A 36 -22.40 -4.92 11.83
N THR A 37 -21.87 -3.69 11.77
CA THR A 37 -22.50 -2.47 12.30
C THR A 37 -22.41 -1.33 11.27
N PRO A 38 -23.20 -1.39 10.18
CA PRO A 38 -23.13 -0.42 9.08
C PRO A 38 -23.54 1.00 9.47
N GLU A 39 -24.28 1.18 10.57
CA GLU A 39 -24.74 2.46 11.10
C GLU A 39 -23.65 3.26 11.82
N ARG A 40 -22.49 2.64 12.07
CA ARG A 40 -21.35 3.25 12.78
C ARG A 40 -20.60 4.23 11.87
N ASN A 41 -21.15 5.43 11.73
CA ASN A 41 -20.54 6.51 10.95
C ASN A 41 -19.13 6.89 11.44
N ASP A 42 -18.86 6.74 12.73
CA ASP A 42 -17.54 6.97 13.31
C ASP A 42 -16.47 6.00 12.76
N LEU A 43 -16.80 4.72 12.58
CA LEU A 43 -15.90 3.74 11.96
C LEU A 43 -15.71 4.03 10.47
N ARG A 44 -16.75 4.51 9.79
CA ARG A 44 -16.69 4.91 8.38
C ARG A 44 -15.73 6.08 8.17
N SER A 45 -15.84 7.14 8.98
CA SER A 45 -14.94 8.28 8.89
C SER A 45 -13.48 7.89 9.19
N ARG A 46 -13.24 6.96 10.13
CA ARG A 46 -11.88 6.45 10.38
C ARG A 46 -11.33 5.63 9.21
N LEU A 47 -12.18 4.81 8.58
CA LEU A 47 -11.80 4.05 7.38
C LEU A 47 -11.42 4.98 6.23
N GLU A 48 -12.24 6.00 5.95
CA GLU A 48 -11.98 6.99 4.89
C GLU A 48 -10.65 7.72 5.10
N ALA A 49 -10.37 8.18 6.32
CA ALA A 49 -9.11 8.85 6.64
C ALA A 49 -7.86 7.96 6.45
N ILE A 50 -8.01 6.65 6.67
CA ILE A 50 -6.93 5.68 6.47
C ILE A 50 -6.76 5.38 4.97
N GLU A 51 -7.86 5.24 4.23
CA GLU A 51 -7.82 4.98 2.79
C GLU A 51 -7.17 6.15 2.02
N GLU A 52 -7.46 7.40 2.38
CA GLU A 52 -6.81 8.57 1.79
C GLU A 52 -5.27 8.54 1.99
N ARG A 53 -4.82 8.11 3.18
CA ARG A 53 -3.39 7.95 3.47
C ARG A 53 -2.75 6.84 2.64
N LEU A 54 -3.45 5.73 2.42
CA LEU A 54 -2.97 4.63 1.60
C LEU A 54 -2.82 5.04 0.14
N GLU A 55 -3.83 5.70 -0.45
CA GLU A 55 -3.77 6.16 -1.84
C GLU A 55 -2.59 7.12 -2.08
N SER A 56 -2.36 8.05 -1.14
CA SER A 56 -1.23 8.98 -1.23
C SER A 56 0.14 8.28 -1.14
N THR A 57 0.22 7.18 -0.39
CA THR A 57 1.47 6.44 -0.15
C THR A 57 1.77 5.47 -1.28
N GLU A 58 0.77 4.76 -1.78
CA GLU A 58 0.91 3.82 -2.91
C GLU A 58 1.29 4.55 -4.19
N SER A 59 0.63 5.67 -4.51
CA SER A 59 0.96 6.50 -5.67
C SER A 59 2.41 7.02 -5.63
N ARG A 60 2.90 7.40 -4.45
CA ARG A 60 4.28 7.86 -4.24
C ARG A 60 5.32 6.73 -4.32
N THR A 61 4.96 5.54 -3.84
CA THR A 61 5.84 4.37 -3.89
C THR A 61 5.98 3.84 -5.31
N LEU A 62 4.86 3.70 -6.02
CA LEU A 62 4.84 3.26 -7.42
C LEU A 62 5.58 4.24 -8.32
N SER A 63 5.41 5.55 -8.16
CA SER A 63 6.13 6.55 -8.96
C SER A 63 7.64 6.50 -8.73
N THR A 64 8.10 6.28 -7.49
CA THR A 64 9.53 6.15 -7.18
C THR A 64 10.14 4.90 -7.82
N GLN A 65 9.46 3.75 -7.65
CA GLN A 65 9.92 2.48 -8.23
C GLN A 65 9.87 2.52 -9.77
N PHE A 66 8.82 3.10 -10.33
CA PHE A 66 8.66 3.24 -11.78
C PHE A 66 9.70 4.19 -12.38
N SER A 67 10.01 5.31 -11.72
CA SER A 67 11.09 6.22 -12.18
C SER A 67 12.44 5.50 -12.19
N ALA A 68 12.79 4.78 -11.12
CA ALA A 68 14.03 4.02 -11.06
C ALA A 68 14.13 2.95 -12.17
N PHE A 69 13.00 2.31 -12.50
CA PHE A 69 12.92 1.37 -13.60
C PHE A 69 13.10 2.04 -14.98
N ILE A 70 12.45 3.18 -15.21
CA ILE A 70 12.61 3.97 -16.45
C ILE A 70 14.06 4.44 -16.60
N ASP A 71 14.69 4.94 -15.53
CA ASP A 71 16.09 5.35 -15.52
C ASP A 71 17.04 4.19 -15.87
N LEU A 72 16.75 2.98 -15.38
CA LEU A 72 17.53 1.78 -15.70
C LEU A 72 17.41 1.42 -17.19
N LEU A 73 16.21 1.45 -17.75
CA LEU A 73 15.97 1.20 -19.17
C LEU A 73 16.65 2.25 -20.06
N LEU A 74 16.63 3.52 -19.66
CA LEU A 74 17.28 4.61 -20.38
C LEU A 74 18.82 4.48 -20.34
N LYS A 75 19.40 4.14 -19.18
CA LYS A 75 20.84 3.85 -19.05
C LYS A 75 21.29 2.73 -19.98
N LYS A 76 20.52 1.64 -20.06
CA LYS A 76 20.84 0.49 -20.93
C LYS A 76 20.93 0.90 -22.41
N LYS A 77 19.97 1.69 -22.89
CA LYS A 77 19.97 2.19 -24.29
C LYS A 77 21.18 3.08 -24.62
N GLN A 78 21.73 3.82 -23.64
CA GLN A 78 22.92 4.65 -23.86
C GLN A 78 24.21 3.82 -23.94
N ILE A 79 24.31 2.73 -23.15
CA ILE A 79 25.48 1.83 -23.18
C ILE A 79 25.61 1.13 -24.54
N ASP A 80 24.49 0.72 -25.14
CA ASP A 80 24.51 0.09 -26.47
C ASP A 80 25.00 1.07 -27.56
N LYS A 81 24.64 2.36 -27.44
CA LYS A 81 25.11 3.41 -28.34
C LYS A 81 26.62 3.64 -28.23
N LEU A 82 27.17 3.57 -27.01
CA LEU A 82 28.62 3.67 -26.76
C LEU A 82 29.38 2.43 -27.23
N ARG A 83 28.81 1.22 -27.07
CA ARG A 83 29.41 -0.03 -27.58
C ARG A 83 29.52 -0.03 -29.11
N ASN A 84 28.53 0.51 -29.82
CA ASN A 84 28.58 0.62 -31.28
C ASN A 84 29.58 1.66 -31.79
N LEU A 85 29.93 2.68 -30.98
CA LEU A 85 30.93 3.69 -31.34
C LEU A 85 32.39 3.24 -31.13
N ARG A 86 32.62 2.16 -30.36
CA ARG A 86 33.96 1.65 -30.06
C ARG A 86 34.42 0.53 -31.00
N LYS A 87 33.66 0.17 -32.03
CA LYS A 87 34.16 -0.75 -33.06
C LYS A 87 35.18 0.00 -33.94
N PRO A 88 36.48 -0.36 -33.90
CA PRO A 88 37.42 0.19 -34.86
C PRO A 88 36.98 -0.24 -36.27
N ARG A 89 36.99 0.72 -37.21
CA ARG A 89 36.85 0.47 -38.64
C ARG A 89 38.04 -0.32 -39.16
#